data_AF-A0A246DWU8-F1
#
_entry.id   AF-A0A246DWU8-F1
#
_cell.length_a   1.000
_cell.length_b   1.000
_cell.length_c   1.000
_cell.angle_alpha   90.00
_cell.angle_beta   90.00
_cell.angle_gamma   90.00
#
_symmetry.space_group_name_H-M   'P 1'
#
loop_
_entity.id
_entity.type
_entity.pdbx_description
1 polymer ?
#
loop_
_entity_poly.entity_id
_entity_poly.type
_entity_poly.pdbx_seq_one_letter_code
_entity_poly.pdbx_strand_id
1 'polypeptide(L)'
;MATEKTLNDLFLDTLKDIYYAEKQILKALPKMARAAQSEEGKAGFLQHRDETQAQVERLEQVFEMIGKPARGKTCEAIQGIIAEAEEIMDEFKGTAALDAGLISSAQSVEHYEIARYGTLIAWAKQLGLKDAVPLLQATLAEEEATDKKLTRLAESSANIKGKGKAA
;
A
#
# COMPACT_ATOMS: atom_id res chain seq x y z
N MET A 1 -32.87 1.67 18.43
CA MET A 1 -32.38 0.40 17.89
C MET A 1 -31.24 0.72 16.94
N ALA A 2 -30.08 0.07 17.06
CA ALA A 2 -29.02 0.25 16.08
C ALA A 2 -29.54 -0.25 14.74
N THR A 3 -29.45 0.57 13.69
CA THR A 3 -29.65 0.12 12.31
C THR A 3 -28.71 -1.05 12.04
N GLU A 4 -29.28 -2.19 11.65
CA GLU A 4 -28.56 -3.43 11.41
C GLU A 4 -27.54 -3.23 10.28
N LYS A 5 -26.25 -3.44 10.56
CA LYS A 5 -25.17 -3.28 9.58
C LYS A 5 -25.07 -4.52 8.70
N THR A 6 -24.92 -4.32 7.40
CA THR A 6 -24.86 -5.38 6.39
C THR A 6 -23.47 -5.55 5.79
N LEU A 7 -23.28 -6.60 4.98
CA LEU A 7 -22.05 -6.79 4.20
C LEU A 7 -21.82 -5.66 3.19
N ASN A 8 -22.88 -5.06 2.63
CA ASN A 8 -22.76 -3.88 1.77
C ASN A 8 -22.17 -2.69 2.52
N ASP A 9 -22.59 -2.48 3.77
CA ASP A 9 -22.06 -1.41 4.61
C ASP A 9 -20.59 -1.63 4.93
N LEU A 10 -20.20 -2.87 5.23
CA LEU A 10 -18.82 -3.23 5.53
C LEU A 10 -17.91 -3.16 4.29
N PHE A 11 -18.41 -3.58 3.11
CA PHE A 11 -17.73 -3.42 1.83
C PHE A 11 -17.46 -1.95 1.53
N LEU A 12 -18.49 -1.10 1.61
CA LEU A 12 -18.34 0.34 1.40
C LEU A 12 -17.39 0.95 2.41
N ASP A 13 -17.50 0.60 3.70
CA ASP A 13 -16.62 1.10 4.75
C ASP A 13 -15.15 0.73 4.49
N THR A 14 -14.89 -0.49 4.03
CA THR A 14 -13.53 -0.96 3.70
C THR A 14 -13.01 -0.33 2.40
N LEU A 15 -13.87 -0.13 1.41
CA LEU A 15 -13.51 0.57 0.17
C LEU A 15 -13.08 2.02 0.46
N LYS A 16 -13.77 2.70 1.40
CA LYS A 16 -13.37 4.03 1.87
C LYS A 16 -12.06 4.03 2.65
N ASP A 17 -11.79 2.95 3.39
CA ASP A 17 -10.54 2.77 4.15
C ASP A 17 -9.35 2.70 3.18
N ILE A 18 -9.41 1.79 2.22
CA ILE A 18 -8.31 1.56 1.27
C ILE A 18 -8.13 2.74 0.33
N TYR A 19 -9.21 3.41 -0.11
CA TYR A 19 -9.10 4.63 -0.92
C TYR A 19 -8.41 5.77 -0.18
N TYR A 20 -8.61 5.88 1.13
CA TYR A 20 -7.83 6.83 1.92
C TYR A 20 -6.37 6.40 2.01
N ALA A 21 -6.10 5.12 2.28
CA ALA A 21 -4.75 4.57 2.39
C ALA A 21 -3.91 4.83 1.14
N GLU A 22 -4.43 4.45 -0.01
CA GLU A 22 -3.85 4.66 -1.34
C GLU A 22 -3.47 6.13 -1.58
N LYS A 23 -4.34 7.07 -1.23
CA LYS A 23 -4.07 8.51 -1.36
C LYS A 23 -3.00 9.01 -0.39
N GLN A 24 -2.83 8.36 0.76
CA GLN A 24 -1.77 8.67 1.69
C GLN A 24 -0.43 8.07 1.25
N ILE A 25 -0.45 6.83 0.77
CA ILE A 25 0.71 6.13 0.19
C ILE A 25 1.25 6.91 -1.01
N LEU A 26 0.37 7.31 -1.94
CA LEU A 26 0.71 8.12 -3.11
C LEU A 26 1.46 9.41 -2.76
N LYS A 27 1.12 10.03 -1.61
CA LYS A 27 1.81 11.23 -1.11
C LYS A 27 3.14 10.90 -0.43
N ALA A 28 3.25 9.75 0.21
CA ALA A 28 4.44 9.30 0.92
C ALA A 28 5.54 8.78 -0.02
N LEU A 29 5.18 8.08 -1.10
CA LEU A 29 6.12 7.44 -2.03
C LEU A 29 7.19 8.40 -2.61
N PRO A 30 6.87 9.65 -3.01
CA PRO A 30 7.91 10.60 -3.43
C PRO A 30 8.90 10.98 -2.32
N LYS A 31 8.49 10.96 -1.05
CA LYS A 31 9.39 11.18 0.10
C LYS A 31 10.31 9.97 0.28
N MET A 32 9.78 8.76 0.15
CA MET A 32 10.55 7.51 0.20
C MET A 32 11.59 7.43 -0.91
N ALA A 33 11.20 7.76 -2.14
CA ALA A 33 12.11 7.79 -3.28
C ALA A 33 13.28 8.77 -3.09
N ARG A 34 13.06 9.91 -2.41
CA ARG A 34 14.12 10.88 -2.11
C ARG A 34 15.05 10.42 -0.98
N ALA A 35 14.55 9.62 -0.05
CA ALA A 35 15.34 9.10 1.07
C ALA A 35 16.19 7.89 0.68
N ALA A 36 15.72 7.08 -0.28
CA ALA A 36 16.44 5.93 -0.78
C ALA A 36 17.84 6.31 -1.33
N GLN A 37 18.85 5.54 -0.92
CA GLN A 37 20.25 5.73 -1.30
C GLN A 37 20.62 4.93 -2.55
N SER A 38 19.93 3.82 -2.81
CA SER A 38 20.08 3.04 -4.03
C SER A 38 19.19 3.59 -5.15
N GLU A 39 19.76 3.67 -6.36
CA GLU A 39 19.00 4.02 -7.56
C GLU A 39 17.87 3.02 -7.84
N GLU A 40 18.09 1.74 -7.50
CA GLU A 40 17.07 0.69 -7.66
C GLU A 40 15.90 0.89 -6.69
N GLY A 41 16.17 1.18 -5.41
CA GLY A 41 15.13 1.49 -4.43
C GLY A 41 14.35 2.75 -4.80
N LYS A 42 15.05 3.81 -5.21
CA LYS A 42 14.43 5.05 -5.71
C LYS A 42 13.52 4.80 -6.91
N ALA A 43 14.00 4.05 -7.90
CA ALA A 43 13.19 3.68 -9.07
C ALA A 43 12.00 2.81 -8.68
N GLY A 44 12.16 1.90 -7.72
CA GLY A 44 11.09 1.09 -7.14
C GLY A 44 9.95 1.94 -6.57
N PHE A 45 10.27 2.92 -5.71
CA PHE A 45 9.27 3.81 -5.12
C PHE A 45 8.57 4.72 -6.14
N LEU A 46 9.28 5.17 -7.17
CA LEU A 46 8.67 5.99 -8.24
C LEU A 46 7.76 5.17 -9.13
N GLN A 47 8.14 3.93 -9.46
CA GLN A 47 7.27 3.01 -10.18
C GLN A 47 6.00 2.72 -9.37
N HIS A 48 6.15 2.37 -8.09
CA HIS A 48 5.00 2.11 -7.23
C HIS A 48 4.09 3.35 -7.17
N ARG A 49 4.64 4.57 -7.06
CA ARG A 49 3.82 5.80 -7.08
C ARG A 49 2.91 5.90 -8.32
N ASP A 50 3.41 5.52 -9.49
CA ASP A 50 2.63 5.57 -10.72
C ASP A 50 1.58 4.45 -10.76
N GLU A 51 1.88 3.26 -10.22
CA GLU A 51 0.92 2.17 -10.01
C GLU A 51 -0.19 2.60 -9.03
N THR A 52 0.16 3.15 -7.87
CA THR A 52 -0.76 3.71 -6.85
C THR A 52 -1.71 4.76 -7.44
N GLN A 53 -1.21 5.63 -8.33
CA GLN A 53 -2.07 6.60 -9.01
C GLN A 53 -3.16 5.90 -9.86
N ALA A 54 -2.80 4.85 -10.59
CA ALA A 54 -3.76 4.06 -11.37
C ALA A 54 -4.71 3.26 -10.45
N GLN A 55 -4.23 2.76 -9.32
CA GLN A 55 -5.04 2.03 -8.34
C GLN A 55 -6.11 2.93 -7.71
N VAL A 56 -5.76 4.18 -7.37
CA VAL A 56 -6.72 5.23 -6.95
C VAL A 56 -7.83 5.42 -8.00
N GLU A 57 -7.47 5.49 -9.28
CA GLU A 57 -8.45 5.64 -10.38
C GLU A 57 -9.33 4.40 -10.54
N ARG A 58 -8.81 3.19 -10.33
CA ARG A 58 -9.63 1.97 -10.30
C ARG A 58 -10.62 1.97 -9.13
N LEU A 59 -10.20 2.42 -7.95
CA LEU A 59 -11.11 2.55 -6.80
C LEU A 59 -12.23 3.55 -7.08
N GLU A 60 -11.94 4.66 -7.77
CA GLU A 60 -12.96 5.63 -8.19
C GLU A 60 -14.01 5.00 -9.12
N GLN A 61 -13.59 4.15 -10.05
CA GLN A 61 -14.51 3.36 -10.87
C GLN A 61 -15.35 2.39 -10.03
N VAL A 62 -14.76 1.71 -9.03
CA VAL A 62 -15.52 0.83 -8.12
C VAL A 62 -16.56 1.62 -7.31
N PHE A 63 -16.23 2.84 -6.86
CA PHE A 63 -17.19 3.74 -6.20
C PHE A 63 -18.36 4.10 -7.12
N GLU A 64 -18.09 4.43 -8.38
CA GLU A 64 -19.11 4.72 -9.39
C GLU A 64 -20.05 3.52 -9.61
N MET A 65 -19.49 2.30 -9.75
CA MET A 65 -20.25 1.06 -9.95
C MET A 65 -21.25 0.78 -8.81
N ILE A 66 -20.92 1.16 -7.58
CA ILE A 66 -21.82 0.97 -6.42
C ILE A 66 -22.69 2.20 -6.14
N GLY A 67 -22.65 3.23 -6.99
CA GLY A 67 -23.44 4.45 -6.86
C GLY A 67 -23.10 5.26 -5.61
N LYS A 68 -21.83 5.28 -5.19
CA LYS A 68 -21.36 6.03 -4.02
C LYS A 68 -20.26 7.02 -4.42
N PRO A 69 -20.18 8.21 -3.81
CA PRO A 69 -19.07 9.12 -4.06
C PRO A 69 -17.77 8.55 -3.51
N ALA A 70 -16.67 8.68 -4.27
CA ALA A 70 -15.32 8.33 -3.84
C ALA A 70 -14.85 9.25 -2.72
N ARG A 71 -15.13 8.85 -1.47
CA ARG A 71 -14.77 9.60 -0.27
C ARG A 71 -14.10 8.68 0.72
N GLY A 72 -12.81 8.90 0.91
CA GLY A 72 -12.04 8.17 1.91
C GLY A 72 -12.56 8.42 3.33
N LYS A 73 -12.33 7.45 4.20
CA LYS A 73 -12.40 7.64 5.65
C LYS A 73 -10.98 7.52 6.19
N THR A 74 -10.66 8.24 7.26
CA THR A 74 -9.34 8.09 7.88
C THR A 74 -9.07 6.64 8.22
N CYS A 75 -7.91 6.15 7.76
CA CYS A 75 -7.39 4.84 8.08
C CYS A 75 -6.21 5.02 9.04
N GLU A 76 -6.43 4.73 10.33
CA GLU A 76 -5.36 4.85 11.33
C GLU A 76 -4.22 3.86 11.08
N ALA A 77 -4.53 2.69 10.51
CA ALA A 77 -3.53 1.65 10.24
C ALA A 77 -2.45 2.13 9.27
N ILE A 78 -2.85 2.70 8.13
CA ILE A 78 -1.87 3.19 7.15
C ILE A 78 -1.15 4.46 7.64
N GLN A 79 -1.80 5.29 8.45
CA GLN A 79 -1.11 6.42 9.08
C GLN A 79 0.00 5.95 10.02
N GLY A 80 -0.25 4.90 10.81
CA GLY A 80 0.77 4.27 11.65
C GLY A 80 1.94 3.73 10.82
N ILE A 81 1.67 2.95 9.79
CA ILE A 81 2.72 2.36 8.93
C ILE A 81 3.55 3.46 8.22
N ILE A 82 2.89 4.53 7.74
CA ILE A 82 3.60 5.66 7.14
C ILE A 82 4.45 6.39 8.18
N ALA A 83 3.94 6.60 9.41
CA ALA A 83 4.69 7.23 10.49
C ALA A 83 5.95 6.42 10.84
N GLU A 84 5.86 5.10 10.93
CA GLU A 84 7.02 4.22 11.12
C GLU A 84 8.06 4.41 10.02
N ALA A 85 7.64 4.53 8.76
CA ALA A 85 8.55 4.81 7.64
C ALA A 85 9.23 6.19 7.76
N GLU A 86 8.51 7.18 8.29
CA GLU A 86 9.06 8.52 8.56
C GLU A 86 10.07 8.53 9.69
N GLU A 87 9.80 7.80 10.78
CA GLU A 87 10.74 7.62 11.89
C GLU A 87 12.02 6.94 11.41
N ILE A 88 11.91 5.88 10.60
CA ILE A 88 13.08 5.22 10.00
C ILE A 88 13.89 6.18 9.13
N MET A 89 13.23 7.00 8.32
CA MET A 89 13.92 8.00 7.49
C MET A 89 14.74 8.99 8.30
N ASP A 90 14.24 9.38 9.47
CA ASP A 90 14.89 10.36 10.33
C ASP A 90 16.00 9.72 11.18
N GLU A 91 15.75 8.56 11.78
CA GLU A 91 16.71 7.86 12.65
C GLU A 91 17.89 7.24 11.89
N PHE A 92 17.64 6.69 10.70
CA PHE A 92 18.66 6.00 9.90
C PHE A 92 19.23 6.87 8.78
N LYS A 93 18.94 8.18 8.78
CA LYS A 93 19.37 9.11 7.74
C LYS A 93 20.89 9.06 7.50
N GLY A 94 21.28 8.81 6.26
CA GLY A 94 22.69 8.74 5.84
C GLY A 94 23.44 7.49 6.31
N THR A 95 22.76 6.55 6.98
CA THR A 95 23.35 5.26 7.38
C THR A 95 23.22 4.23 6.27
N ALA A 96 24.06 3.19 6.29
CA ALA A 96 23.96 2.07 5.34
C ALA A 96 22.69 1.20 5.53
N ALA A 97 21.97 1.37 6.65
CA ALA A 97 20.78 0.59 6.98
C ALA A 97 19.47 1.27 6.51
N LEU A 98 19.53 2.53 6.04
CA LEU A 98 18.33 3.29 5.65
C LEU A 98 17.48 2.53 4.62
N ASP A 99 18.08 2.10 3.51
CA ASP A 99 17.35 1.40 2.44
C ASP A 99 16.69 0.11 2.93
N ALA A 100 17.32 -0.62 3.87
CA ALA A 100 16.72 -1.79 4.49
C ALA A 100 15.45 -1.44 5.26
N GLY A 101 15.50 -0.36 6.04
CA GLY A 101 14.36 0.15 6.77
C GLY A 101 13.25 0.64 5.82
N LEU A 102 13.59 1.35 4.75
CA LEU A 102 12.61 1.81 3.76
C LEU A 102 11.90 0.64 3.07
N ILE A 103 12.65 -0.39 2.67
CA ILE A 103 12.09 -1.58 2.06
C ILE A 103 11.17 -2.31 3.06
N SER A 104 11.60 -2.45 4.32
CA SER A 104 10.78 -3.05 5.37
C SER A 104 9.44 -2.34 5.56
N SER A 105 9.44 -1.00 5.66
CA SER A 105 8.20 -0.23 5.78
C SER A 105 7.32 -0.34 4.53
N ALA A 106 7.93 -0.35 3.34
CA ALA A 106 7.20 -0.55 2.10
C ALA A 106 6.49 -1.90 2.09
N GLN A 107 7.17 -2.99 2.47
CA GLN A 107 6.53 -4.31 2.56
C GLN A 107 5.38 -4.35 3.58
N SER A 108 5.49 -3.64 4.71
CA SER A 108 4.37 -3.50 5.66
C SER A 108 3.15 -2.84 5.01
N VAL A 109 3.36 -1.85 4.14
CA VAL A 109 2.29 -1.23 3.33
C VAL A 109 1.69 -2.27 2.38
N GLU A 110 2.50 -2.95 1.57
CA GLU A 110 2.01 -3.96 0.59
C GLU A 110 1.17 -5.04 1.27
N HIS A 111 1.63 -5.56 2.42
CA HIS A 111 0.93 -6.60 3.15
C HIS A 111 -0.43 -6.14 3.69
N TYR A 112 -0.51 -4.88 4.13
CA TYR A 112 -1.79 -4.29 4.52
C TYR A 112 -2.73 -4.21 3.30
N GLU A 113 -2.24 -3.76 2.14
CA GLU A 113 -3.05 -3.63 0.92
C GLU A 113 -3.50 -4.98 0.37
N ILE A 114 -2.60 -5.96 0.30
CA ILE A 114 -2.90 -7.35 -0.10
C ILE A 114 -4.05 -7.92 0.74
N ALA A 115 -4.02 -7.72 2.07
CA ALA A 115 -5.08 -8.18 2.96
C ALA A 115 -6.43 -7.47 2.69
N ARG A 116 -6.40 -6.16 2.41
CA ARG A 116 -7.60 -5.35 2.13
C ARG A 116 -8.21 -5.70 0.78
N TYR A 117 -7.40 -5.76 -0.28
CA TYR A 117 -7.86 -6.12 -1.61
C TYR A 117 -8.36 -7.56 -1.69
N GLY A 118 -7.66 -8.52 -1.08
CA GLY A 118 -8.13 -9.91 -0.97
C GLY A 118 -9.53 -10.00 -0.34
N THR A 119 -9.75 -9.23 0.73
CA THR A 119 -11.05 -9.14 1.41
C THR A 119 -12.12 -8.49 0.55
N LEU A 120 -11.83 -7.35 -0.08
CA LEU A 120 -12.77 -6.65 -0.98
C LEU A 120 -13.18 -7.52 -2.17
N ILE A 121 -12.25 -8.27 -2.76
CA ILE A 121 -12.53 -9.19 -3.87
C ILE A 121 -13.50 -10.30 -3.41
N ALA A 122 -13.27 -10.88 -2.23
CA ALA A 122 -14.13 -11.92 -1.69
C ALA A 122 -15.56 -11.40 -1.48
N TRP A 123 -15.71 -10.21 -0.89
CA TRP A 123 -17.02 -9.59 -0.67
C TRP A 123 -17.69 -9.12 -1.95
N ALA A 124 -16.94 -8.54 -2.90
CA ALA A 124 -17.47 -8.16 -4.21
C ALA A 124 -18.10 -9.36 -4.94
N LYS A 125 -17.46 -10.54 -4.86
CA LYS A 125 -18.02 -11.80 -5.38
C LYS A 125 -19.32 -12.20 -4.67
N GLN A 126 -19.36 -12.12 -3.33
CA GLN A 126 -20.56 -12.45 -2.54
C GLN A 126 -21.72 -11.49 -2.80
N LEU A 127 -21.43 -10.21 -3.04
CA LEU A 127 -22.41 -9.16 -3.33
C LEU A 127 -22.83 -9.11 -4.80
N GLY A 128 -22.22 -9.93 -5.68
CA GLY A 128 -22.53 -9.96 -7.10
C GLY A 128 -21.98 -8.78 -7.91
N LEU A 129 -21.00 -8.05 -7.38
CA LEU A 129 -20.34 -6.90 -8.02
C LEU A 129 -19.33 -7.36 -9.08
N LYS A 130 -19.81 -8.04 -10.12
CA LYS A 130 -18.96 -8.75 -11.11
C LYS A 130 -17.96 -7.84 -11.82
N ASP A 131 -18.32 -6.59 -12.07
CA ASP A 131 -17.48 -5.63 -12.80
C ASP A 131 -16.40 -4.99 -11.91
N ALA A 132 -16.61 -4.96 -10.58
CA ALA A 132 -15.61 -4.47 -9.62
C ALA A 132 -14.50 -5.50 -9.36
N VAL A 133 -14.83 -6.79 -9.42
CA VAL A 133 -13.89 -7.90 -9.16
C VAL A 133 -12.61 -7.80 -10.02
N PRO A 134 -12.66 -7.67 -11.36
CA PRO A 134 -11.44 -7.60 -12.16
C PRO A 134 -10.59 -6.36 -11.86
N LEU A 135 -11.21 -5.22 -11.51
CA LEU A 135 -10.47 -4.02 -11.12
C LEU A 135 -9.68 -4.23 -9.82
N LEU A 136 -10.34 -4.79 -8.81
CA LEU A 136 -9.71 -5.09 -7.52
C LEU A 136 -8.64 -6.19 -7.64
N GLN A 137 -8.84 -7.17 -8.53
CA GLN A 137 -7.84 -8.20 -8.83
C GLN A 137 -6.61 -7.65 -9.55
N ALA A 138 -6.80 -6.69 -10.45
CA ALA A 138 -5.67 -6.02 -11.12
C ALA A 138 -4.80 -5.28 -10.10
N THR A 139 -5.42 -4.54 -9.18
CA THR A 139 -4.67 -3.90 -8.08
C THR A 139 -3.97 -4.92 -7.19
N LEU A 140 -4.67 -5.96 -6.71
CA LEU A 140 -4.03 -6.99 -5.88
C LEU A 140 -2.81 -7.63 -6.55
N ALA A 141 -2.87 -7.88 -7.87
CA ALA A 141 -1.76 -8.47 -8.60
C ALA A 141 -0.56 -7.51 -8.71
N GLU A 142 -0.79 -6.20 -8.76
CA GLU A 142 0.26 -5.19 -8.71
C GLU A 142 0.92 -5.16 -7.33
N GLU A 143 0.15 -5.13 -6.23
CA GLU A 143 0.75 -5.11 -4.88
C GLU A 143 1.56 -6.39 -4.59
N GLU A 144 1.04 -7.55 -4.99
CA GLU A 144 1.78 -8.81 -4.87
C GLU A 144 3.07 -8.81 -5.71
N ALA A 145 3.09 -8.13 -6.86
CA ALA A 145 4.28 -8.00 -7.69
C ALA A 145 5.29 -7.02 -7.07
N THR A 146 4.80 -5.93 -6.50
CA THR A 146 5.60 -4.94 -5.78
C THR A 146 6.26 -5.54 -4.54
N ASP A 147 5.53 -6.26 -3.69
CA ASP A 147 6.10 -6.95 -2.54
C ASP A 147 7.17 -7.98 -2.95
N LYS A 148 6.92 -8.76 -3.99
CA LYS A 148 7.93 -9.69 -4.54
C LYS A 148 9.19 -8.96 -5.02
N LYS A 149 9.04 -7.76 -5.58
CA LYS A 149 10.18 -6.92 -6.00
C LYS A 149 10.93 -6.38 -4.78
N LEU A 150 10.23 -5.89 -3.77
CA LEU A 150 10.80 -5.42 -2.51
C LEU A 150 11.58 -6.52 -1.79
N THR A 151 11.04 -7.74 -1.74
CA THR A 151 11.74 -8.92 -1.20
C THR A 151 13.07 -9.16 -1.90
N ARG A 152 13.11 -9.11 -3.24
CA ARG A 152 14.37 -9.25 -4.00
C ARG A 152 15.36 -8.12 -3.70
N LEU A 153 14.89 -6.89 -3.50
CA LEU A 153 15.74 -5.75 -3.12
C LEU A 153 16.33 -5.93 -1.72
N ALA A 154 15.53 -6.41 -0.76
CA ALA A 154 15.96 -6.70 0.60
C ALA A 154 17.08 -7.76 0.64
N GLU A 155 16.95 -8.80 -0.18
CA GLU A 155 17.94 -9.89 -0.27
C GLU A 155 19.22 -9.46 -1.01
N SER A 156 19.12 -8.62 -2.03
CA SER A 156 20.23 -8.28 -2.93
C SER A 156 21.11 -7.11 -2.45
N SER A 157 20.51 -6.04 -1.91
CA SER A 157 21.22 -4.75 -1.71
C SER A 157 21.20 -4.24 -0.28
N ALA A 158 20.14 -4.50 0.48
CA ALA A 158 19.94 -3.95 1.82
C ALA A 158 20.81 -4.62 2.90
N ASN A 159 20.99 -5.94 2.83
CA ASN A 159 21.64 -6.71 3.90
C ASN A 159 23.17 -6.87 3.77
N ILE A 160 23.78 -6.47 2.66
CA ILE A 160 25.23 -6.63 2.45
C ILE A 160 26.01 -5.45 3.04
N LYS A 161 25.49 -4.23 2.97
CA LYS A 161 26.14 -3.02 3.51
C LYS A 161 25.89 -2.79 5.00
N GLY A 162 24.80 -3.34 5.56
CA GLY A 162 24.43 -3.24 6.97
C GLY A 162 25.12 -4.24 7.91
N LYS A 163 25.91 -5.19 7.38
CA LYS A 163 26.72 -6.11 8.19
C LYS A 163 27.91 -5.37 8.82
N GLY A 164 27.65 -4.49 9.78
CA GLY A 164 28.63 -4.19 10.82
C GLY A 164 28.98 -5.47 11.58
N LYS A 165 30.24 -5.62 12.02
CA LYS A 165 30.66 -6.78 12.83
C LYS A 165 29.65 -6.99 13.95
N ALA A 166 29.07 -8.19 14.02
CA ALA A 166 28.26 -8.61 15.16
C ALA A 166 29.06 -8.32 16.44
N ALA A 167 28.45 -7.57 17.35
CA ALA A 167 28.98 -7.35 18.70
C ALA A 167 28.82 -8.63 19.53
#